data_AF-A0A537X5G6-F1
#
_entry.id   AF-A0A537X5G6-F1
#
_cell.length_a   1.000
_cell.length_b   1.000
_cell.length_c   1.000
_cell.angle_alpha   90.00
_cell.angle_beta   90.00
_cell.angle_gamma   90.00
#
_symmetry.space_group_name_H-M   'P 1'
#
loop_
_entity.id
_entity.type
_entity.pdbx_description
1 polymer ?
#
loop_
_entity_poly.entity_id
_entity_poly.type
_entity_poly.pdbx_seq_one_letter_code
_entity_poly.pdbx_strand_id
1 'polypeptide(L)'
;MDGLRAARELRTHLPTCKTVILTTFGRPGYLRRAMEAGASAFLVKDGPADELAVTIRRVLKGERVIDPTLAAAALHAGPNPLSARERDVLSAAGDGSTVADIARRLFLSEGTVRNYLSSAIGKTGARNRIEAAQAAEANGWLTADS
;
A
#
# COMPACT_ATOMS: atom_id res chain seq x y z
N MET A 1 9.05 -9.09 -7.78
CA MET A 1 8.48 -9.60 -6.51
C MET A 1 8.69 -8.53 -5.46
N ASP A 2 7.62 -7.92 -4.95
CA ASP A 2 7.72 -6.94 -3.86
C ASP A 2 7.80 -7.65 -2.49
N GLY A 3 8.18 -6.92 -1.44
CA GLY A 3 8.29 -7.48 -0.09
C GLY A 3 6.96 -7.92 0.53
N LEU A 4 5.83 -7.32 0.11
CA LEU A 4 4.49 -7.66 0.61
C LEU A 4 3.99 -8.99 0.04
N ARG A 5 4.25 -9.24 -1.24
CA ARG A 5 3.98 -10.50 -1.94
C ARG A 5 4.84 -11.61 -1.35
N ALA A 6 6.13 -11.36 -1.15
CA ALA A 6 7.01 -12.31 -0.47
C ALA A 6 6.49 -12.67 0.94
N ALA A 7 6.05 -11.68 1.73
CA ALA A 7 5.48 -11.93 3.05
C ALA A 7 4.19 -12.79 2.99
N ARG A 8 3.33 -12.55 1.99
CA ARG A 8 2.12 -13.36 1.74
C ARG A 8 2.46 -14.80 1.39
N GLU A 9 3.40 -15.00 0.47
CA GLU A 9 3.84 -16.33 0.04
C GLU A 9 4.47 -17.10 1.21
N LEU A 10 5.32 -16.44 2.01
CA LEU A 10 5.91 -17.03 3.22
C LEU A 10 4.83 -17.40 4.25
N ARG A 11 3.83 -16.55 4.49
CA ARG A 11 2.72 -16.86 5.40
C ARG A 11 1.95 -18.12 4.96
N THR A 12 1.73 -18.28 3.66
CA THR A 12 0.98 -19.42 3.10
C THR A 12 1.80 -20.70 3.13
N HIS A 13 3.07 -20.65 2.72
CA HIS A 13 3.89 -21.86 2.54
C HIS A 13 4.75 -22.23 3.76
N LEU A 14 5.09 -21.25 4.60
CA LEU A 14 5.95 -21.39 5.78
C LEU A 14 5.37 -20.59 6.95
N PRO A 15 4.20 -20.97 7.52
CA PRO A 15 3.49 -20.17 8.53
C PRO A 15 4.27 -19.96 9.84
N THR A 16 5.30 -20.75 10.10
CA THR A 16 6.23 -20.58 11.23
C THR A 16 7.32 -19.55 10.97
N CYS A 17 7.59 -19.23 9.70
CA CYS A 17 8.56 -18.21 9.30
C CYS A 17 8.06 -16.82 9.71
N LYS A 18 8.87 -16.09 10.47
CA LYS A 18 8.56 -14.73 10.88
C LYS A 18 9.11 -13.74 9.87
N THR A 19 8.28 -12.81 9.44
CA THR A 19 8.64 -11.78 8.46
C THR A 19 8.75 -10.41 9.12
N VAL A 20 9.87 -9.74 8.87
CA VAL A 20 10.12 -8.36 9.28
C VAL A 20 10.28 -7.53 8.01
N ILE A 21 9.51 -6.46 7.87
CA ILE A 21 9.61 -5.55 6.74
C ILE A 21 10.31 -4.27 7.18
N LEU A 22 11.33 -3.90 6.43
CA LEU A 22 12.04 -2.62 6.57
C LEU A 22 11.66 -1.71 5.40
N THR A 23 11.28 -0.47 5.68
CA THR A 23 10.92 0.51 4.66
C THR A 23 11.78 1.77 4.74
N THR A 24 12.19 2.30 3.59
CA THR A 24 12.87 3.60 3.52
C THR A 24 11.91 4.76 3.86
N PHE A 25 10.65 4.64 3.42
CA PHE A 25 9.63 5.68 3.65
C PHE A 25 8.38 5.06 4.24
N GLY A 26 7.95 5.63 5.36
CA GLY A 26 6.82 5.20 6.14
C GLY A 26 5.46 5.61 5.59
N ARG A 27 5.07 5.21 4.38
CA ARG A 27 3.73 5.60 3.90
C ARG A 27 2.64 4.78 4.62
N PRO A 28 1.61 5.43 5.18
CA PRO A 28 0.51 4.80 5.94
C PRO A 28 -0.06 3.52 5.33
N GLY A 29 -0.32 3.51 4.02
CA GLY A 29 -0.91 2.36 3.32
C GLY A 29 -0.05 1.10 3.34
N TYR A 30 1.29 1.22 3.45
CA TYR A 30 2.16 0.04 3.50
C TYR A 30 2.11 -0.67 4.85
N LEU A 31 1.96 0.07 5.96
CA LEU A 31 1.84 -0.56 7.28
C LEU A 31 0.63 -1.51 7.31
N ARG A 32 -0.54 -1.02 6.89
CA ARG A 32 -1.76 -1.84 6.89
C ARG A 32 -1.61 -3.07 5.99
N ARG A 33 -1.08 -2.88 4.77
CA ARG A 33 -0.83 -3.97 3.82
C ARG A 33 0.19 -4.98 4.32
N ALA A 34 1.23 -4.53 5.02
CA ALA A 34 2.24 -5.40 5.63
C ALA A 34 1.62 -6.29 6.71
N MET A 35 0.79 -5.71 7.57
CA MET A 35 0.08 -6.45 8.62
C MET A 35 -0.92 -7.45 8.02
N GLU A 36 -1.69 -7.05 6.99
CA GLU A 36 -2.58 -7.93 6.24
C GLU A 36 -1.82 -9.09 5.57
N ALA A 37 -0.62 -8.81 5.03
CA ALA A 37 0.26 -9.81 4.44
C ALA A 37 0.88 -10.78 5.47
N GLY A 38 0.81 -10.47 6.76
CA GLY A 38 1.31 -11.32 7.85
C GLY A 38 2.68 -10.93 8.39
N ALA A 39 3.17 -9.72 8.10
CA ALA A 39 4.40 -9.24 8.70
C ALA A 39 4.28 -9.22 10.24
N SER A 40 5.30 -9.77 10.89
CA SER A 40 5.45 -9.74 12.35
C SER A 40 6.05 -8.42 12.85
N ALA A 41 6.79 -7.72 11.98
CA ALA A 41 7.22 -6.36 12.27
C ALA A 41 7.31 -5.45 11.04
N PHE A 42 7.18 -4.14 11.27
CA PHE A 42 7.30 -3.09 10.25
C PHE A 42 8.07 -1.90 10.82
N LEU A 43 9.28 -1.66 10.31
CA LEU A 43 10.22 -0.65 10.81
C LEU A 43 10.76 0.23 9.68
N VAL A 44 11.29 1.40 10.05
CA VAL A 44 12.10 2.21 9.13
C VAL A 44 13.48 1.57 8.91
N LYS A 45 13.99 1.67 7.69
CA LYS A 45 15.27 1.05 7.28
C LYS A 45 16.48 1.77 7.89
N ASP A 46 16.34 3.06 8.17
CA ASP A 46 17.43 3.92 8.68
C ASP A 46 17.54 3.88 10.21
N GLY A 47 16.81 2.97 10.86
CA GLY A 47 16.90 2.76 12.31
C GLY A 47 18.24 2.13 12.74
N PRO A 48 18.62 2.29 14.02
CA PRO A 48 19.81 1.66 14.59
C PRO A 48 19.81 0.13 14.44
N ALA A 49 20.97 -0.46 14.14
CA ALA A 49 21.09 -1.90 13.91
C ALA A 49 20.81 -2.74 15.18
N ASP A 50 21.10 -2.21 16.36
CA ASP A 50 20.77 -2.80 17.65
C ASP A 50 19.25 -2.85 17.89
N GLU A 51 18.52 -1.84 17.46
CA GLU A 51 17.04 -1.83 17.50
C GLU A 51 16.44 -2.93 16.61
N LEU A 52 17.01 -3.15 15.42
CA LEU A 52 16.61 -4.26 14.56
C LEU A 52 16.86 -5.61 15.23
N ALA A 53 18.02 -5.80 15.86
CA ALA A 53 18.35 -7.03 16.58
C ALA A 53 17.39 -7.27 17.76
N VAL A 54 17.01 -6.23 18.49
CA VAL A 54 15.99 -6.30 19.54
C VAL A 54 14.64 -6.70 18.96
N THR A 55 14.24 -6.10 17.84
CA THR A 55 12.97 -6.41 17.17
C THR A 55 12.92 -7.87 16.72
N ILE A 56 13.98 -8.40 16.10
CA ILE A 56 14.05 -9.80 15.69
C ILE A 56 13.84 -10.73 16.90
N ARG A 57 14.51 -10.47 18.03
CA ARG A 57 14.35 -11.26 19.26
C ARG A 57 12.91 -11.24 19.79
N ARG A 58 12.23 -10.09 19.74
CA ARG A 58 10.83 -9.94 20.16
C ARG A 58 9.87 -10.69 19.23
N VAL A 59 10.07 -10.56 17.93
CA VAL A 59 9.29 -11.27 16.90
C VAL A 59 9.42 -12.79 17.04
N LEU A 60 10.61 -13.30 17.35
CA LEU A 60 10.83 -14.72 17.62
C LEU A 60 10.09 -15.21 18.89
N LYS A 61 9.83 -14.33 19.85
CA LYS A 61 8.98 -14.61 21.02
C LYS A 61 7.47 -14.52 20.72
N GLY A 62 7.10 -14.22 19.47
CA GLY A 62 5.70 -14.10 19.04
C GLY A 62 5.12 -12.70 19.16
N GLU A 63 5.93 -11.69 19.51
CA GLU A 63 5.47 -10.31 19.58
C GLU A 63 5.33 -9.68 18.18
N ARG A 64 4.42 -8.71 18.08
CA ARG A 64 4.36 -7.80 16.93
C ARG A 64 5.07 -6.49 17.27
N VAL A 65 5.91 -6.02 16.36
CA VAL A 65 6.68 -4.77 16.56
C VAL A 65 6.42 -3.82 15.41
N ILE A 66 5.92 -2.63 15.72
CA ILE A 66 5.64 -1.59 14.74
C ILE A 66 6.36 -0.34 15.20
N ASP A 67 7.06 0.33 14.28
CA ASP A 67 7.64 1.63 14.55
C ASP A 67 6.55 2.64 14.97
N PRO A 68 6.72 3.35 16.11
CA PRO A 68 5.70 4.26 16.63
C PRO A 68 5.34 5.40 15.67
N THR A 69 6.29 5.92 14.90
CA THR A 69 6.04 6.99 13.94
C THR A 69 5.21 6.48 12.75
N LEU A 70 5.49 5.26 12.30
CA LEU A 70 4.71 4.59 11.26
C LEU A 70 3.29 4.28 11.73
N ALA A 71 3.14 3.83 12.98
CA ALA A 71 1.84 3.59 13.60
C ALA A 71 1.02 4.88 13.71
N ALA A 72 1.61 5.97 14.20
CA ALA A 72 0.95 7.26 14.33
C ALA A 72 0.51 7.81 12.96
N ALA A 73 1.39 7.75 11.96
CA ALA A 73 1.08 8.17 10.59
C ALA A 73 -0.08 7.36 9.99
N ALA A 74 -0.12 6.05 10.24
CA ALA A 74 -1.19 5.18 9.78
C ALA A 74 -2.53 5.44 10.46
N LEU A 75 -2.53 5.73 11.77
CA LEU A 75 -3.72 6.11 12.50
C LEU A 75 -4.29 7.45 12.00
N HIS A 76 -3.41 8.41 11.68
CA HIS A 76 -3.83 9.73 11.19
C HIS A 76 -4.40 9.69 9.78
N ALA A 77 -3.83 8.87 8.88
CA ALA A 77 -4.28 8.78 7.49
C ALA A 77 -5.65 8.11 7.30
N GLY A 78 -6.11 7.34 8.30
CA GLY A 78 -7.38 6.62 8.22
C GLY A 78 -7.41 5.49 7.19
N PRO A 79 -8.56 4.82 7.00
CA PRO A 79 -8.69 3.76 6.02
C PRO A 79 -8.63 4.29 4.59
N ASN A 80 -8.08 3.49 3.67
CA ASN A 80 -8.12 3.80 2.24
C ASN A 80 -9.58 4.02 1.77
N PRO A 81 -9.94 5.22 1.28
CA PRO A 81 -11.31 5.53 0.87
C PRO A 81 -11.66 4.96 -0.52
N LEU A 82 -10.66 4.49 -1.26
CA LEU A 82 -10.80 4.00 -2.64
C LEU A 82 -11.19 2.51 -2.67
N SER A 83 -12.23 2.22 -3.45
CA SER A 83 -12.59 0.87 -3.86
C SER A 83 -11.53 0.25 -4.76
N ALA A 84 -11.60 -1.07 -4.96
CA ALA A 84 -10.69 -1.77 -5.88
C ALA A 84 -10.71 -1.18 -7.29
N ARG A 85 -11.90 -0.93 -7.85
CA ARG A 85 -12.02 -0.39 -9.22
C ARG A 85 -11.51 1.04 -9.35
N GLU A 86 -11.69 1.87 -8.33
CA GLU A 86 -11.12 3.22 -8.31
C GLU A 86 -9.59 3.19 -8.30
N ARG A 87 -8.99 2.25 -7.56
CA ARG A 87 -7.54 2.04 -7.55
C ARG A 87 -7.03 1.55 -8.90
N ASP A 88 -7.69 0.56 -9.51
CA ASP A 88 -7.31 0.03 -10.82
C ASP A 88 -7.31 1.15 -11.88
N VAL A 89 -8.37 1.96 -11.89
CA VAL A 89 -8.55 3.08 -12.82
C VAL A 89 -7.52 4.20 -12.59
N LEU A 90 -7.25 4.58 -11.33
CA LEU A 90 -6.21 5.58 -11.03
C LEU A 90 -4.81 5.08 -11.38
N SER A 91 -4.51 3.80 -11.12
CA SER A 91 -3.23 3.19 -11.47
C SER A 91 -3.01 3.20 -12.99
N ALA A 92 -4.05 2.87 -13.77
CA ALA A 92 -4.01 2.94 -15.23
C ALA A 92 -3.97 4.37 -15.78
N ALA A 93 -4.30 5.40 -14.99
CA ALA A 93 -4.28 6.80 -15.41
C ALA A 93 -2.94 7.51 -15.14
N GLY A 94 -2.04 6.90 -14.36
CA GLY A 94 -0.81 7.52 -13.85
C GLY A 94 0.21 7.94 -14.91
N ASP A 95 0.16 7.32 -16.10
CA ASP A 95 1.07 7.58 -17.23
C ASP A 95 0.48 8.55 -18.28
N GLY A 96 -0.68 9.17 -17.99
CA GLY A 96 -1.35 10.09 -18.91
C GLY A 96 -2.29 9.41 -19.92
N SER A 97 -2.48 8.10 -19.84
CA SER A 97 -3.43 7.33 -20.67
C SER A 97 -4.78 8.02 -20.85
N THR A 98 -5.37 7.92 -22.05
CA THR A 98 -6.70 8.48 -22.31
C THR A 98 -7.79 7.63 -21.64
N VAL A 99 -9.00 8.18 -21.48
CA VAL A 99 -10.14 7.40 -20.94
C VAL A 99 -10.42 6.16 -21.81
N ALA A 100 -10.25 6.27 -23.13
CA ALA A 100 -10.42 5.16 -24.06
C ALA A 100 -9.37 4.05 -23.88
N ASP A 101 -8.12 4.43 -23.59
CA ASP A 101 -7.04 3.46 -23.32
C ASP A 101 -7.29 2.69 -22.02
N ILE A 102 -7.67 3.41 -20.97
CA ILE A 102 -8.00 2.82 -19.66
C ILE A 102 -9.21 1.89 -19.79
N ALA A 103 -10.25 2.31 -20.51
CA ALA A 103 -11.44 1.52 -20.77
C ALA A 103 -11.11 0.20 -21.46
N ARG A 104 -10.27 0.23 -22.50
CA ARG A 104 -9.79 -0.97 -23.19
C ARG A 104 -8.97 -1.87 -22.26
N ARG A 105 -8.02 -1.31 -21.51
CA ARG A 105 -7.12 -2.06 -20.62
C ARG A 105 -7.87 -2.77 -19.50
N LEU A 106 -8.92 -2.15 -18.95
CA LEU A 106 -9.69 -2.68 -17.82
C LEU A 106 -10.98 -3.39 -18.24
N PHE A 107 -11.26 -3.49 -19.54
CA PHE A 107 -12.50 -4.06 -20.09
C PHE A 107 -13.77 -3.38 -19.53
N LEU A 108 -13.76 -2.04 -19.52
CA LEU A 108 -14.85 -1.20 -19.04
C LEU A 108 -15.37 -0.28 -20.14
N SER A 109 -16.56 0.28 -19.96
CA SER A 109 -17.02 1.40 -20.81
C SER A 109 -16.28 2.69 -20.43
N GLU A 110 -16.09 3.60 -21.38
CA GLU A 110 -15.53 4.92 -21.09
C GLU A 110 -16.35 5.69 -20.05
N GLY A 111 -17.68 5.57 -20.08
CA GLY A 111 -18.57 6.18 -19.08
C GLY A 111 -18.29 5.67 -17.67
N THR A 112 -18.09 4.35 -17.54
CA THR A 112 -17.70 3.72 -16.27
C THR A 112 -16.34 4.21 -15.77
N VAL A 113 -15.36 4.35 -16.66
CA VAL A 113 -14.04 4.90 -16.31
C VAL A 113 -14.14 6.35 -15.82
N ARG A 114 -14.90 7.21 -16.49
CA ARG A 114 -15.13 8.60 -16.04
C ARG A 114 -15.76 8.64 -14.65
N ASN A 115 -16.74 7.77 -14.39
CA ASN A 115 -17.41 7.69 -13.08
C ASN A 115 -16.43 7.30 -11.98
N TYR A 116 -15.60 6.27 -12.19
CA TYR A 116 -14.58 5.88 -11.22
C TYR A 116 -13.53 6.97 -11.01
N LEU A 117 -13.06 7.64 -12.07
CA LEU A 117 -12.13 8.76 -11.96
C LEU A 117 -12.75 9.91 -11.15
N SER A 118 -13.98 10.30 -11.45
CA SER A 118 -14.67 11.38 -10.73
C SER A 118 -14.85 11.06 -9.24
N SER A 119 -15.26 9.84 -8.92
CA SER A 119 -15.41 9.39 -7.53
C SER A 119 -14.06 9.37 -6.80
N ALA A 120 -13.01 8.86 -7.45
CA ALA A 120 -11.68 8.80 -6.87
C ALA A 120 -11.07 10.18 -6.63
N ILE A 121 -11.23 11.12 -7.58
CA ILE A 121 -10.80 12.52 -7.43
C ILE A 121 -11.49 13.15 -6.21
N GLY A 122 -12.81 12.98 -6.06
CA GLY A 122 -13.55 13.48 -4.90
C GLY A 122 -13.06 12.88 -3.57
N LYS A 123 -12.85 11.56 -3.52
CA LYS A 123 -12.38 10.85 -2.32
C LYS A 123 -10.94 11.19 -1.92
N THR A 124 -10.10 11.57 -2.87
CA THR A 124 -8.72 11.99 -2.61
C THR A 124 -8.58 13.48 -2.34
N GLY A 125 -9.64 14.29 -2.56
CA GLY A 125 -9.59 15.75 -2.45
C GLY A 125 -8.73 16.43 -3.51
N ALA A 126 -8.38 15.72 -4.58
CA ALA A 126 -7.55 16.22 -5.67
C ALA A 126 -8.35 17.06 -6.67
N ARG A 127 -7.67 17.86 -7.51
CA ARG A 127 -8.32 18.69 -8.53
C ARG A 127 -8.47 17.99 -9.87
N ASN A 128 -7.63 16.99 -10.12
CA ASN A 128 -7.61 16.24 -11.37
C ASN A 128 -7.11 14.81 -11.16
N ARG A 129 -7.22 13.98 -12.20
CA ARG A 129 -6.84 12.55 -12.14
C ARG A 129 -5.35 12.31 -11.86
N ILE A 130 -4.47 13.22 -12.28
CA ILE A 130 -3.02 13.08 -12.06
C ILE A 130 -2.71 13.34 -10.58
N GLU A 131 -3.22 14.44 -10.03
CA GLU A 131 -3.12 14.73 -8.59
C GLU A 131 -3.75 13.62 -7.74
N ALA A 132 -4.89 13.06 -8.17
CA ALA A 132 -5.53 11.95 -7.47
C ALA A 132 -4.67 10.68 -7.46
N ALA A 133 -4.04 10.34 -8.59
CA ALA A 133 -3.12 9.20 -8.68
C ALA A 133 -1.88 9.42 -7.80
N GLN A 134 -1.28 10.61 -7.83
CA GLN A 134 -0.13 10.97 -6.99
C GLN A 134 -0.46 10.92 -5.49
N ALA A 135 -1.62 11.47 -5.09
CA ALA A 135 -2.08 11.41 -3.70
C ALA A 135 -2.33 9.96 -3.26
N ALA A 136 -2.98 9.15 -4.11
CA ALA A 136 -3.22 7.75 -3.82
C ALA A 136 -1.90 6.96 -3.71
N GLU A 137 -0.90 7.26 -4.55
CA GLU A 137 0.42 6.64 -4.47
C GLU A 137 1.20 7.07 -3.21
N ALA A 138 1.19 8.36 -2.88
CA ALA A 138 1.82 8.92 -1.68
C ALA A 138 1.25 8.33 -0.39
N ASN A 139 -0.05 8.02 -0.38
CA ASN A 139 -0.72 7.35 0.73
C ASN A 139 -0.56 5.81 0.71
N GLY A 140 0.06 5.24 -0.33
CA GLY A 140 0.22 3.79 -0.49
C GLY A 140 -1.07 3.04 -0.82
N TRP A 141 -2.06 3.75 -1.37
CA TRP A 141 -3.38 3.22 -1.74
C TRP A 141 -3.38 2.50 -3.08
N LEU A 142 -2.44 2.81 -3.98
CA LEU A 142 -2.29 2.10 -5.25
C LEU A 142 -1.46 0.82 -5.05
N THR A 143 -1.84 -0.24 -5.77
CA THR A 143 -1.12 -1.51 -5.78
C THR A 143 0.04 -1.43 -6.76
N ALA A 144 1.26 -1.69 -6.28
CA ALA A 144 2.41 -2.01 -7.13
C ALA A 144 2.38 -3.50 -7.47
N ASP A 145 1.28 -3.97 -8.08
CA ASP A 145 1.21 -5.35 -8.60
C ASP A 145 1.12 -5.24 -10.11
N SER A 146 2.29 -5.36 -10.76
CA SER A 146 2.44 -5.83 -12.14
C SER A 146 2.95 -7.26 -12.10
#